data_AF-A0A0N4XQQ3-F1
#
_entry.id   AF-A0A0N4XQQ3-F1
#
_cell.length_a   1.000
_cell.length_b   1.000
_cell.length_c   1.000
_cell.angle_alpha   90.00
_cell.angle_beta   90.00
_cell.angle_gamma   90.00
#
_symmetry.space_group_name_H-M   'P 1'
#
loop_
_entity.id
_entity.type
_entity.pdbx_description
1 polymer ?
#
loop_
_entity_poly.entity_id
_entity_poly.type
_entity_poly.pdbx_seq_one_letter_code
_entity_poly.pdbx_strand_id
1 'polypeptide(L)'
;MLALIAFRTDTQLVVEWLEQHGDPYLTKNTSIGETVEQARTLQRNHSHFRQIARNTYSNANKLFEASKAILESGVCDAEKMRAMIGDLDQRVQQFTHRVEARFNLLNQSVLFHTHYHEIMAWYDEMEKKYADRVVDCDVEACERSKEQWLYEMP
;
A
#
# COMPACT_ATOMS: atom_id res chain seq x y z
N MET A 1 24.91 -33.07 1.62
CA MET A 1 24.34 -33.01 2.99
C MET A 1 24.33 -31.59 3.55
N LEU A 2 25.46 -30.85 3.56
CA LEU A 2 25.53 -29.45 4.05
C LEU A 2 24.58 -28.48 3.31
N ALA A 3 24.50 -28.55 1.97
CA ALA A 3 23.61 -27.68 1.18
C ALA A 3 22.12 -27.86 1.52
N LEU A 4 21.69 -29.09 1.80
CA LEU A 4 20.30 -29.39 2.17
C LEU A 4 19.97 -28.88 3.59
N ILE A 5 20.94 -28.92 4.52
CA ILE A 5 20.77 -28.38 5.87
C ILE A 5 20.66 -26.85 5.79
N ALA A 6 21.58 -26.19 5.08
CA ALA A 6 21.55 -24.73 4.89
C ALA A 6 20.21 -24.28 4.27
N PHE A 7 19.77 -24.95 3.20
CA PHE A 7 18.49 -24.69 2.55
C PHE A 7 17.30 -24.77 3.51
N ARG A 8 17.24 -25.82 4.36
CA ARG A 8 16.16 -26.00 5.34
C ARG A 8 16.19 -24.93 6.42
N THR A 9 17.37 -24.59 6.92
CA THR A 9 17.55 -23.51 7.90
C THR A 9 17.07 -22.18 7.33
N ASP A 10 17.52 -21.82 6.13
CA ASP A 10 17.16 -20.56 5.49
C ASP A 10 15.65 -20.49 5.17
N THR A 11 15.06 -21.61 4.74
CA THR A 11 13.60 -21.72 4.57
C THR A 11 12.87 -21.46 5.88
N GLN A 12 13.33 -22.06 6.98
CA GLN A 12 12.74 -21.86 8.30
C GLN A 12 12.84 -20.40 8.74
N LEU A 13 13.96 -19.73 8.49
CA LEU A 13 14.14 -18.31 8.82
C LEU A 13 13.16 -17.40 8.06
N VAL A 14 12.88 -17.71 6.79
CA VAL A 14 11.88 -16.96 6.01
C VAL A 14 10.48 -17.16 6.59
N VAL A 15 10.10 -18.41 6.90
CA VAL A 15 8.80 -18.72 7.51
C VAL A 15 8.65 -18.04 8.86
N GLU A 16 9.67 -18.13 9.72
CA GLU A 16 9.68 -17.52 11.03
C GLU A 16 9.53 -16.00 10.95
N TRP A 17 10.22 -15.36 10.01
CA TRP A 17 10.08 -13.91 9.81
C TRP A 17 8.65 -13.54 9.37
N LEU A 18 8.03 -14.31 8.49
CA LEU A 18 6.64 -14.10 8.08
C LEU A 18 5.69 -14.20 9.29
N GLU A 19 5.83 -15.25 10.09
CA GLU A 19 4.94 -15.53 11.22
C GLU A 19 5.15 -14.59 12.42
N GLN A 20 6.39 -14.18 12.70
CA GLN A 20 6.71 -13.36 13.88
C GLN A 20 6.75 -11.86 13.61
N HIS A 21 6.97 -11.44 12.36
CA HIS A 21 7.10 -10.02 12.01
C HIS A 21 6.12 -9.58 10.93
N GLY A 22 6.00 -10.37 9.85
CA GLY A 22 5.16 -10.03 8.70
C GLY A 22 3.67 -9.97 9.05
N ASP A 23 3.10 -11.12 9.41
CA ASP A 23 1.68 -11.27 9.69
C ASP A 23 1.21 -10.45 10.90
N PRO A 24 1.96 -10.38 12.01
CA PRO A 24 1.61 -9.51 13.13
C PRO A 24 1.57 -8.04 12.74
N TYR A 25 2.51 -7.59 11.90
CA TYR A 25 2.50 -6.20 11.42
C TYR A 25 1.22 -5.89 10.63
N LEU A 26 0.84 -6.74 9.68
CA LEU A 26 -0.36 -6.52 8.87
C LEU A 26 -1.65 -6.62 9.69
N THR A 27 -1.67 -7.47 10.72
CA THR A 27 -2.83 -7.64 11.61
C THR A 27 -3.01 -6.44 12.55
N LYS A 28 -1.90 -5.86 13.05
CA LYS A 28 -1.93 -4.71 13.95
C LYS A 28 -2.17 -3.40 13.21
N ASN A 29 -1.67 -3.27 11.99
CA ASN A 29 -1.78 -2.05 11.20
C ASN A 29 -2.92 -2.19 10.20
N THR A 30 -4.16 -1.90 10.63
CA THR A 30 -5.36 -1.94 9.78
C THR A 30 -5.92 -0.56 9.47
N SER A 31 -5.68 0.43 10.33
CA SER A 31 -6.15 1.81 10.14
C SER A 31 -5.68 2.42 8.81
N ILE A 32 -6.51 3.32 8.26
CA ILE A 32 -6.27 4.10 7.04
C ILE A 32 -6.09 5.61 7.30
N GLY A 33 -6.29 6.07 8.55
CA GLY A 33 -6.20 7.47 8.94
C GLY A 33 -7.50 8.27 8.71
N GLU A 34 -7.72 9.28 9.55
CA GLU A 34 -8.91 10.15 9.51
C GLU A 34 -8.60 11.56 8.98
N THR A 35 -7.33 11.88 8.78
CA THR A 35 -6.87 13.14 8.18
C THR A 35 -5.77 12.88 7.14
N VAL A 36 -5.45 13.88 6.32
CA VAL A 36 -4.36 13.82 5.34
C VAL A 36 -3.03 13.46 6.02
N GLU A 37 -2.73 14.08 7.18
CA GLU A 37 -1.49 13.89 7.93
C GLU A 37 -1.39 12.48 8.50
N GLN A 38 -2.49 11.97 9.06
CA GLN A 38 -2.57 10.61 9.58
C GLN A 38 -2.39 9.58 8.46
N ALA A 39 -3.12 9.73 7.35
CA ALA A 39 -3.04 8.84 6.19
C ALA A 39 -1.61 8.82 5.61
N ARG A 40 -0.97 10.00 5.44
CA ARG A 40 0.43 10.10 4.97
C ARG A 40 1.41 9.45 5.94
N THR A 41 1.19 9.56 7.24
CA THR A 41 2.05 8.92 8.25
C THR A 41 1.94 7.40 8.18
N LEU A 42 0.72 6.87 8.07
CA LEU A 42 0.50 5.43 7.88
C LEU A 42 1.11 4.92 6.57
N GLN A 43 0.94 5.66 5.47
CA GLN A 43 1.54 5.34 4.17
C GLN A 43 3.08 5.28 4.22
N ARG A 44 3.72 6.26 4.89
CA ARG A 44 5.19 6.28 5.07
C ARG A 44 5.67 5.11 5.92
N ASN A 45 5.00 4.83 7.04
CA ASN A 45 5.33 3.70 7.90
C ASN A 45 5.19 2.37 7.16
N HIS A 46 4.14 2.21 6.36
CA HIS A 46 3.94 1.01 5.53
C HIS A 46 4.96 0.91 4.40
N SER A 47 5.37 2.04 3.81
CA SER A 47 6.46 2.07 2.81
C SER A 47 7.79 1.60 3.39
N HIS A 48 8.11 2.01 4.62
CA HIS A 48 9.29 1.54 5.32
C HIS A 48 9.21 0.02 5.58
N PHE A 49 8.06 -0.47 6.04
CA PHE A 49 7.84 -1.90 6.22
C PHE A 49 7.99 -2.69 4.90
N ARG A 50 7.47 -2.18 3.78
CA ARG A 50 7.67 -2.78 2.45
C ARG A 50 9.15 -2.93 2.10
N GLN A 51 9.97 -1.94 2.43
CA GLN A 51 11.41 -2.02 2.19
C GLN A 51 12.06 -3.16 3.00
N ILE A 52 11.63 -3.36 4.25
CA ILE A 52 12.09 -4.46 5.09
C ILE A 52 11.63 -5.81 4.48
N ALA A 53 10.36 -5.91 4.07
CA ALA A 53 9.78 -7.11 3.48
C ALA A 53 10.45 -7.53 2.15
N ARG A 54 11.05 -6.60 1.40
CA ARG A 54 11.79 -6.92 0.17
C ARG A 54 12.97 -7.87 0.41
N ASN A 55 13.59 -7.84 1.58
CA ASN A 55 14.66 -8.77 1.93
C ASN A 55 14.13 -10.21 1.97
N THR A 56 12.94 -10.42 2.52
CA THR A 56 12.25 -11.72 2.56
C THR A 56 11.97 -12.23 1.15
N TYR A 57 11.52 -11.37 0.24
CA TYR A 57 11.27 -11.76 -1.16
C TYR A 57 12.56 -12.16 -1.89
N SER A 58 13.64 -11.40 -1.67
CA SER A 58 14.96 -11.74 -2.23
C SER A 58 15.47 -13.08 -1.70
N ASN A 59 15.29 -13.34 -0.41
CA ASN A 59 15.70 -14.60 0.20
C ASN A 59 14.86 -15.78 -0.31
N ALA A 60 13.54 -15.62 -0.45
CA ALA A 60 12.68 -16.64 -1.04
C ALA A 60 13.08 -16.99 -2.49
N ASN A 61 13.40 -15.99 -3.31
CA ASN A 61 13.90 -16.24 -4.67
C ASN A 61 15.24 -17.00 -4.70
N LYS A 62 16.17 -16.67 -3.80
CA LYS A 62 17.44 -17.40 -3.67
C LYS A 62 17.20 -18.86 -3.26
N LEU A 63 16.24 -19.11 -2.36
CA LEU A 63 15.86 -20.46 -1.96
C LEU A 63 15.25 -21.22 -3.13
N PHE A 64 14.43 -20.58 -3.96
CA PHE A 64 13.90 -21.20 -5.16
C PHE A 64 15.02 -21.65 -6.12
N GLU A 65 16.01 -20.81 -6.38
CA GLU A 65 17.15 -21.19 -7.24
C GLU A 65 18.03 -22.28 -6.59
N ALA A 66 18.31 -22.17 -5.28
CA ALA A 66 19.05 -23.20 -4.55
C ALA A 66 18.33 -24.56 -4.59
N SER A 67 16.98 -24.54 -4.58
CA SER A 67 16.20 -25.76 -4.62
C SER A 67 16.36 -26.55 -5.93
N LYS A 68 16.47 -25.84 -7.06
CA LYS A 68 16.70 -26.46 -8.38
C LYS A 68 18.04 -27.19 -8.40
N ALA A 69 19.10 -26.54 -7.94
CA ALA A 69 20.44 -27.13 -7.87
C ALA A 69 20.47 -28.37 -6.95
N ILE A 70 19.75 -28.33 -5.82
CA ILE A 70 19.65 -29.48 -4.91
C ILE A 70 18.88 -30.63 -5.56
N LEU A 71 17.78 -30.35 -6.26
CA LEU A 71 16.99 -31.34 -7.00
C LEU A 71 17.84 -32.03 -8.09
N GLU A 72 18.60 -31.26 -8.87
CA GLU A 72 19.48 -31.79 -9.93
C GLU A 72 20.59 -32.69 -9.39
N SER A 73 21.08 -32.44 -8.18
CA SER A 73 22.12 -33.26 -7.56
C SER A 73 21.65 -34.66 -7.11
N GLY A 74 20.33 -34.92 -7.08
CA GLY A 74 19.76 -36.22 -6.69
C GLY A 74 19.94 -36.59 -5.21
N VAL A 75 20.47 -35.69 -4.38
CA VAL A 75 20.78 -35.96 -2.96
C VAL A 75 19.59 -35.85 -2.00
N CYS A 76 18.39 -35.58 -2.53
CA CYS A 76 17.18 -35.39 -1.74
C CYS A 76 15.95 -36.02 -2.39
N ASP A 77 14.93 -36.24 -1.56
CA ASP A 77 13.60 -36.63 -2.02
C ASP A 77 12.94 -35.46 -2.78
N ALA A 78 12.84 -35.61 -4.10
CA ALA A 78 12.38 -34.57 -4.99
C ALA A 78 10.92 -34.16 -4.74
N GLU A 79 10.06 -35.09 -4.31
CA GLU A 79 8.67 -34.76 -4.00
C GLU A 79 8.58 -33.93 -2.72
N LYS A 80 9.29 -34.32 -1.67
CA LYS A 80 9.34 -33.54 -0.41
C LYS A 80 9.93 -32.16 -0.62
N MET A 81 10.98 -32.05 -1.45
CA MET A 81 11.63 -30.77 -1.75
C MET A 81 10.68 -29.83 -2.52
N ARG A 82 10.00 -30.35 -3.55
CA ARG A 82 9.01 -29.58 -4.33
C ARG A 82 7.83 -29.13 -3.47
N ALA A 83 7.31 -30.00 -2.60
CA ALA A 83 6.23 -29.65 -1.69
C ALA A 83 6.62 -28.52 -0.72
N MET A 84 7.83 -28.58 -0.15
CA MET A 84 8.34 -27.54 0.75
C MET A 84 8.50 -26.18 0.07
N ILE A 85 9.09 -26.16 -1.14
CA ILE A 85 9.22 -24.94 -1.94
C ILE A 85 7.85 -24.39 -2.37
N GLY A 86 6.92 -25.27 -2.74
CA GLY A 86 5.57 -24.86 -3.12
C GLY A 86 4.82 -24.18 -1.96
N ASP A 87 4.91 -24.72 -0.75
CA ASP A 87 4.32 -24.08 0.45
C ASP A 87 4.98 -22.73 0.75
N LEU A 88 6.30 -22.64 0.68
CA LEU A 88 7.03 -21.38 0.88
C LEU A 88 6.61 -20.32 -0.15
N ASP A 89 6.58 -20.68 -1.45
CA ASP A 89 6.20 -19.76 -2.52
C ASP A 89 4.76 -19.26 -2.34
N GLN A 90 3.82 -20.17 -2.05
CA GLN A 90 2.43 -19.80 -1.80
C GLN A 90 2.31 -18.82 -0.62
N ARG A 91 2.98 -19.09 0.50
CA ARG A 91 2.96 -18.20 1.68
C ARG A 91 3.55 -16.83 1.36
N VAL A 92 4.70 -16.78 0.67
CA VAL A 92 5.35 -15.52 0.28
C VAL A 92 4.48 -14.72 -0.68
N GLN A 93 3.83 -15.36 -1.66
CA GLN A 93 2.93 -14.69 -2.60
C GLN A 93 1.70 -14.12 -1.91
N GLN A 94 1.05 -14.90 -1.03
CA GLN A 94 -0.10 -14.42 -0.25
C GLN A 94 0.27 -13.23 0.64
N PHE A 95 1.42 -13.30 1.31
CA PHE A 95 1.91 -12.20 2.12
C PHE A 95 2.20 -10.96 1.26
N THR A 96 2.91 -11.13 0.13
CA THR A 96 3.20 -10.04 -0.81
C THR A 96 1.93 -9.35 -1.29
N HIS A 97 0.91 -10.11 -1.67
CA HIS A 97 -0.36 -9.58 -2.10
C HIS A 97 -1.00 -8.69 -1.02
N ARG A 98 -1.01 -9.15 0.25
CA ARG A 98 -1.57 -8.38 1.37
C ARG A 98 -0.77 -7.10 1.66
N VAL A 99 0.56 -7.16 1.55
CA VAL A 99 1.44 -5.99 1.70
C VAL A 99 1.14 -4.94 0.64
N GLU A 100 1.00 -5.34 -0.62
CA GLU A 100 0.72 -4.43 -1.73
C GLU A 100 -0.73 -3.90 -1.70
N ALA A 101 -1.70 -4.75 -1.36
CA ALA A 101 -3.10 -4.33 -1.18
C ALA A 101 -3.23 -3.23 -0.12
N ARG A 102 -2.55 -3.38 1.01
CA ARG A 102 -2.53 -2.34 2.06
C ARG A 102 -1.86 -1.06 1.58
N PHE A 103 -0.76 -1.15 0.82
CA PHE A 103 -0.11 0.04 0.27
C PHE A 103 -1.02 0.83 -0.65
N ASN A 104 -1.71 0.13 -1.56
CA ASN A 104 -2.68 0.74 -2.46
C ASN A 104 -3.83 1.39 -1.70
N LEU A 105 -4.37 0.71 -0.68
CA LEU A 105 -5.41 1.27 0.19
C LEU A 105 -4.96 2.58 0.87
N LEU A 106 -3.74 2.62 1.40
CA LEU A 106 -3.20 3.82 2.04
C LEU A 106 -2.98 4.95 1.03
N ASN A 107 -2.55 4.65 -0.20
CA ASN A 107 -2.47 5.66 -1.26
C ASN A 107 -3.85 6.25 -1.58
N GLN A 108 -4.89 5.41 -1.67
CA GLN A 108 -6.25 5.89 -1.89
C GLN A 108 -6.76 6.74 -0.72
N SER A 109 -6.45 6.35 0.52
CA SER A 109 -6.80 7.17 1.70
C SER A 109 -6.15 8.56 1.66
N VAL A 110 -4.86 8.64 1.29
CA VAL A 110 -4.17 9.93 1.13
C VAL A 110 -4.84 10.79 0.07
N LEU A 111 -5.17 10.21 -1.10
CA LEU A 111 -5.85 10.93 -2.18
C LEU A 111 -7.23 11.42 -1.76
N PHE A 112 -8.03 10.56 -1.14
CA PHE A 112 -9.36 10.89 -0.67
C PHE A 112 -9.34 12.08 0.28
N HIS A 113 -8.53 12.02 1.33
CA HIS A 113 -8.44 13.10 2.32
C HIS A 113 -7.88 14.39 1.71
N THR A 114 -6.94 14.29 0.77
CA THR A 114 -6.37 15.46 0.10
C THR A 114 -7.46 16.19 -0.71
N HIS A 115 -8.19 15.47 -1.54
CA HIS A 115 -9.24 16.06 -2.36
C HIS A 115 -10.45 16.52 -1.55
N TYR A 116 -10.83 15.79 -0.51
CA TYR A 116 -11.87 16.24 0.42
C TYR A 116 -11.49 17.59 1.04
N HIS A 117 -10.26 17.74 1.54
CA HIS A 117 -9.80 18.99 2.09
C HIS A 117 -9.78 20.13 1.06
N GLU A 118 -9.31 19.86 -0.17
CA GLU A 118 -9.30 20.85 -1.26
C GLU A 118 -10.71 21.34 -1.60
N ILE A 119 -11.67 20.42 -1.75
CA ILE A 119 -13.06 20.74 -2.07
C ILE A 119 -13.72 21.52 -0.94
N MET A 120 -13.51 21.12 0.32
CA MET A 120 -14.08 21.82 1.47
C MET A 120 -13.49 23.22 1.62
N ALA A 121 -12.18 23.38 1.45
CA ALA A 121 -11.54 24.70 1.48
C ALA A 121 -12.07 25.62 0.38
N TRP A 122 -12.24 25.09 -0.83
CA TRP A 122 -12.85 25.82 -1.94
C TRP A 122 -14.30 26.21 -1.64
N TYR A 123 -15.08 25.29 -1.08
CA TYR A 123 -16.47 25.55 -0.70
C TYR A 123 -16.56 26.68 0.35
N ASP A 124 -15.74 26.63 1.39
CA ASP A 124 -15.69 27.66 2.43
C ASP A 124 -15.30 29.04 1.87
N GLU A 125 -14.43 29.08 0.86
CA GLU A 125 -14.06 30.30 0.15
C GLU A 125 -15.23 30.85 -0.66
N MET A 126 -15.95 29.98 -1.40
CA MET A 126 -17.13 30.39 -2.16
C MET A 126 -18.26 30.87 -1.25
N GLU A 127 -18.51 30.19 -0.14
CA GLU A 127 -19.52 30.60 0.84
C GLU A 127 -19.22 32.00 1.38
N LYS A 128 -17.96 32.29 1.74
CA LYS A 128 -17.55 33.63 2.18
C LYS A 128 -17.68 34.67 1.07
N LYS A 129 -17.27 34.34 -0.15
CA LYS A 129 -17.31 35.26 -1.29
C LYS A 129 -18.73 35.71 -1.62
N TYR A 130 -19.71 34.83 -1.43
CA TYR A 130 -21.10 35.08 -1.79
C TYR A 130 -22.02 35.31 -0.58
N ALA A 131 -21.48 35.35 0.65
CA ALA A 131 -22.25 35.53 1.88
C ALA A 131 -23.10 36.82 1.88
N ASP A 132 -22.54 37.90 1.32
CA ASP A 132 -23.17 39.22 1.29
C ASP A 132 -23.78 39.57 -0.08
N ARG A 133 -23.90 38.60 -1.00
CA ARG A 133 -24.38 38.88 -2.36
C ARG A 133 -25.87 39.23 -2.32
N VAL A 134 -26.19 40.47 -2.68
CA VAL A 134 -27.57 40.96 -2.84
C VAL A 134 -28.06 40.63 -4.25
N VAL A 135 -29.34 40.31 -4.39
CA VAL A 135 -29.97 40.11 -5.70
C VAL A 135 -29.93 41.44 -6.47
N ASP A 136 -29.38 41.41 -7.68
CA ASP A 136 -29.33 42.58 -8.56
C ASP A 136 -30.74 43.07 -8.89
N CYS A 137 -30.96 44.38 -8.80
CA CYS A 137 -32.28 45.00 -8.98
C CYS A 137 -32.61 45.34 -10.44
N ASP A 138 -31.65 45.23 -11.36
CA ASP A 138 -31.80 45.57 -12.77
C ASP A 138 -31.08 44.57 -13.70
N VAL A 139 -31.53 44.55 -14.96
CA VAL A 139 -31.08 43.57 -15.97
C VAL A 139 -29.59 43.73 -16.30
N GLU A 140 -29.08 44.95 -16.37
CA GLU A 140 -27.67 45.19 -16.71
C GLU A 140 -26.73 44.74 -15.57
N ALA A 141 -27.13 44.98 -14.32
CA ALA A 141 -26.41 44.48 -13.15
C ALA A 141 -26.40 42.95 -13.12
N CYS A 142 -27.55 42.31 -13.39
CA CYS A 142 -27.65 40.85 -13.50
C CYS A 142 -26.73 40.28 -14.58
N GLU A 143 -26.67 40.90 -15.77
CA GLU A 143 -25.80 40.47 -16.87
C GLU A 143 -24.31 40.60 -16.49
N ARG A 144 -23.89 41.72 -15.86
CA ARG A 144 -22.52 41.90 -15.37
C ARG A 144 -22.13 40.85 -14.32
N SER A 145 -23.03 40.59 -13.36
CA SER A 145 -22.81 39.58 -12.30
C SER A 145 -22.69 38.15 -12.86
N LYS A 146 -23.43 37.85 -13.93
CA LYS A 146 -23.35 36.57 -14.66
C LYS A 146 -22.03 36.44 -15.41
N GLU A 147 -21.63 37.45 -16.17
CA GLU A 147 -20.35 37.45 -16.91
C GLU A 147 -19.16 37.31 -15.96
N GLN A 148 -19.18 38.02 -14.83
CA GLN A 148 -18.14 37.92 -13.81
C GLN A 148 -18.07 36.51 -13.21
N TRP A 149 -19.22 35.90 -12.91
CA TRP A 149 -19.25 34.53 -12.37
C TRP A 149 -18.71 33.50 -13.37
N LEU A 150 -19.04 33.64 -14.65
CA LEU A 150 -18.53 32.75 -15.72
C LEU A 150 -17.01 32.88 -15.91
N TYR A 151 -16.44 34.06 -15.66
CA TYR A 151 -15.00 34.29 -15.72
C TYR A 151 -14.24 33.69 -14.52
N GLU A 152 -14.88 33.65 -13.36
CA GLU A 152 -14.28 33.21 -12.10
C GLU A 152 -14.42 31.70 -11.83
N MET A 153 -15.21 30.98 -12.64
CA MET A 153 -15.32 29.54 -12.58
C MET A 153 -14.04 28.87 -13.12
N PRO A 154 -13.35 28.03 -12.31
CA PRO A 154 -12.21 27.24 -12.79
C PRO A 154 -12.61 26.16 -13.81
#